data_AF-A0A958XF57-F1
#
_entry.id   AF-A0A958XF57-F1
#
_cell.length_a   1.000
_cell.length_b   1.000
_cell.length_c   1.000
_cell.angle_alpha   90.00
_cell.angle_beta   90.00
_cell.angle_gamma   90.00
#
_symmetry.space_group_name_H-M   'P 1'
#
loop_
_entity.id
_entity.type
_entity.pdbx_description
1 polymer ?
#
loop_
_entity_poly.entity_id
_entity_poly.type
_entity_poly.pdbx_seq_one_letter_code
_entity_poly.pdbx_strand_id
1 'polypeptide(L)'
;MENSDKHTELEQENRRLRERLALLEAQLLLRKASRNKLVLVLLRTFTGKSLYSSVTQLVDEVAERRLERETIKKVLYATLRRVTRVGAVMLLVALGPLVLAGLQTYYLKKQNEKLDIQNKRIEQQTYLQEAERRSSLVFLFDNVLNKVDEELRMNPGRRALSPQLVGRIVALTKALKPYRFLEGDSITAEMSSPERGQVLLSLLASKLSKSTYDQIFLLADFSYTTLQHVNLDGAYLRNINLSHAVLESVSLTGADLRNANLEGAQLRGARVLATGGSARPASFDFANFHKAILNNCDFSGSSFDYTNFTRAQLHLVSFRNAFFNQARLVELQADTLDFGGATLLNTNLSLLEKDAGTTTVFHWPDIHLDTATYRQIRQLPLRALPVLDTAQREFRIKRDTFYVGDTSQPIVVEDSVELFRTRQ
;
A
#
# COMPACT_ATOMS: atom_id res chain seq x y z
N MET A 1 53.69 90.23 -49.67
CA MET A 1 53.74 89.54 -48.36
C MET A 1 52.83 88.30 -48.29
N GLU A 2 51.86 88.11 -49.18
CA GLU A 2 50.85 87.05 -49.06
C GLU A 2 51.29 85.62 -49.47
N ASN A 3 52.37 85.48 -50.25
CA ASN A 3 52.85 84.17 -50.73
C ASN A 3 53.86 83.47 -49.78
N SER A 4 54.46 84.19 -48.83
CA SER A 4 55.47 83.62 -47.92
C SER A 4 54.83 82.82 -46.78
N ASP A 5 53.71 83.31 -46.23
CA ASP A 5 53.02 82.67 -45.09
C ASP A 5 52.29 81.38 -45.50
N LYS A 6 51.84 81.31 -46.75
CA LYS A 6 51.17 80.11 -47.29
C LYS A 6 52.13 78.93 -47.50
N HIS A 7 53.40 79.23 -47.76
CA HIS A 7 54.41 78.22 -48.04
C HIS A 7 54.91 77.53 -46.76
N THR A 8 55.05 78.29 -45.68
CA THR A 8 55.44 77.78 -44.35
C THR A 8 54.33 76.96 -43.71
N GLU A 9 53.06 77.33 -43.91
CA GLU A 9 51.91 76.58 -43.42
C GLU A 9 51.77 75.22 -44.13
N LEU A 10 51.93 75.20 -45.46
CA LEU A 10 51.91 73.96 -46.27
C LEU A 10 53.05 73.00 -45.91
N GLU A 11 54.23 73.50 -45.55
CA GLU A 11 55.36 72.66 -45.11
C GLU A 11 55.14 72.04 -43.73
N GLN A 12 54.51 72.76 -42.80
CA GLN A 12 54.15 72.21 -41.49
C GLN A 12 53.04 71.16 -41.61
N GLU A 13 52.07 71.39 -42.48
CA GLU A 13 51.00 70.42 -42.76
C GLU A 13 51.55 69.15 -43.42
N ASN A 14 52.48 69.28 -44.38
CA ASN A 14 53.13 68.13 -45.01
C ASN A 14 53.93 67.28 -44.01
N ARG A 15 54.63 67.91 -43.05
CA ARG A 15 55.37 67.17 -42.01
C ARG A 15 54.41 66.39 -41.10
N ARG A 16 53.33 67.02 -40.64
CA ARG A 16 52.31 66.35 -39.80
C ARG A 16 51.61 65.20 -40.54
N LEU A 17 51.37 65.35 -41.84
CA LEU A 17 50.78 64.30 -42.66
C LEU A 17 51.74 63.11 -42.82
N ARG A 18 53.03 63.33 -43.04
CA ARG A 18 54.04 62.26 -43.15
C ARG A 18 54.21 61.49 -41.85
N GLU A 19 54.19 62.17 -40.70
CA GLU A 19 54.25 61.51 -39.39
C GLU A 19 53.01 60.65 -39.10
N ARG A 20 51.81 61.14 -39.47
CA ARG A 20 50.57 60.35 -39.35
C ARG A 20 50.57 59.13 -40.28
N LEU A 21 51.12 59.26 -41.48
CA LEU A 21 51.18 58.16 -42.45
C LEU A 21 52.08 57.02 -41.97
N ALA A 22 53.26 57.36 -41.43
CA ALA A 22 54.19 56.38 -40.87
C ALA A 22 53.60 55.62 -39.66
N LEU A 23 52.85 56.31 -38.81
CA LEU A 23 52.21 55.70 -37.64
C LEU A 23 51.06 54.75 -38.03
N LEU A 24 50.29 55.10 -39.06
CA LEU A 24 49.22 54.28 -39.62
C LEU A 24 49.76 53.01 -40.32
N GLU A 25 50.87 53.12 -41.05
CA GLU A 25 51.51 51.97 -41.71
C GLU A 25 52.07 50.96 -40.70
N ALA A 26 52.69 51.44 -39.61
CA ALA A 26 53.19 50.58 -38.54
C ALA A 26 52.05 49.81 -37.82
N GLN A 27 50.91 50.45 -37.58
CA GLN A 27 49.74 49.80 -36.97
C GLN A 27 49.09 48.75 -37.89
N LEU A 28 49.09 48.98 -39.21
CA LEU A 28 48.59 48.03 -40.20
C LEU A 28 49.47 46.77 -40.30
N LEU A 29 50.80 46.92 -40.21
CA LEU A 29 51.73 45.78 -40.22
C LEU A 29 51.58 44.89 -38.98
N LEU A 30 51.45 45.48 -37.79
CA LEU A 30 51.24 44.73 -36.55
C LEU A 30 49.90 43.97 -36.52
N ARG A 31 48.82 44.58 -37.05
CA ARG A 31 47.51 43.91 -37.17
C ARG A 31 47.49 42.76 -38.17
N LYS A 32 48.27 42.84 -39.26
CA LYS A 32 48.39 41.73 -40.22
C LYS A 32 49.17 40.55 -39.63
N ALA A 33 50.24 40.81 -38.87
CA ALA A 33 51.07 39.78 -38.25
C ALA A 33 50.33 38.98 -37.15
N SER A 34 49.53 39.65 -36.31
CA SER A 34 48.77 38.98 -35.23
C SER A 34 47.60 38.13 -35.74
N ARG A 35 46.93 38.59 -36.81
CA ARG A 35 45.80 37.87 -37.42
C ARG A 35 46.24 36.57 -38.10
N ASN A 36 47.42 36.55 -38.71
CA ASN A 36 47.97 35.33 -39.34
C ASN A 36 48.37 34.28 -38.29
N LYS A 37 48.90 34.69 -37.14
CA LYS A 37 49.35 33.77 -36.08
C LYS A 37 48.18 33.03 -35.40
N LEU A 38 47.05 33.70 -35.20
CA LEU A 38 45.87 33.13 -34.53
C LEU A 38 45.13 32.13 -35.43
N VAL A 39 45.05 32.41 -36.73
CA VAL A 39 44.51 31.49 -37.76
C VAL A 39 45.35 30.22 -37.85
N LEU A 40 46.68 30.33 -37.78
CA LEU A 40 47.60 29.19 -37.78
C LEU A 40 47.44 28.28 -36.54
N VAL A 41 47.25 28.86 -35.34
CA VAL A 41 47.04 28.07 -34.12
C VAL A 41 45.72 27.28 -34.17
N LEU A 42 44.64 27.89 -34.64
CA LEU A 42 43.33 27.23 -34.80
C LEU A 42 43.33 26.16 -35.90
N LEU A 43 44.08 26.37 -36.99
CA LEU A 43 44.26 25.36 -38.03
C LEU A 43 45.01 24.14 -37.47
N ARG A 44 45.99 24.29 -36.58
CA ARG A 44 46.83 23.17 -36.11
C ARG A 44 46.06 22.14 -35.26
N THR A 45 45.11 22.57 -34.44
CA THR A 45 44.28 21.70 -33.60
C THR A 45 43.22 20.93 -34.42
N PHE A 46 42.74 21.54 -35.50
CA PHE A 46 41.65 20.99 -36.32
C PHE A 46 42.05 20.47 -37.71
N THR A 47 43.29 20.59 -38.18
CA THR A 47 43.68 20.13 -39.55
C THR A 47 44.71 18.98 -39.58
N GLY A 48 45.35 18.65 -38.46
CA GLY A 48 46.31 17.54 -38.39
C GLY A 48 47.59 17.87 -39.17
N LYS A 49 48.72 17.28 -38.78
CA LYS A 49 50.06 17.77 -39.19
C LYS A 49 50.23 17.93 -40.71
N SER A 50 49.67 17.04 -41.53
CA SER A 50 49.88 17.07 -43.00
C SER A 50 48.99 18.07 -43.75
N LEU A 51 47.74 18.28 -43.33
CA LEU A 51 46.88 19.30 -43.95
C LEU A 51 47.30 20.68 -43.45
N TYR A 52 47.68 20.78 -42.17
CA TYR A 52 48.28 21.99 -41.61
C TYR A 52 49.49 22.43 -42.43
N SER A 53 50.50 21.56 -42.59
CA SER A 53 51.70 21.89 -43.36
C SER A 53 51.42 22.22 -44.82
N SER A 54 50.45 21.54 -45.45
CA SER A 54 50.07 21.81 -46.85
C SER A 54 49.33 23.14 -47.00
N VAL A 55 48.47 23.50 -46.05
CA VAL A 55 47.72 24.77 -46.05
C VAL A 55 48.65 25.94 -45.70
N THR A 56 49.58 25.77 -44.76
CA THR A 56 50.57 26.82 -44.45
C THR A 56 51.46 27.09 -45.66
N GLN A 57 51.93 26.03 -46.32
CA GLN A 57 52.73 26.15 -47.54
C GLN A 57 51.95 26.85 -48.66
N LEU A 58 50.66 26.54 -48.82
CA LEU A 58 49.79 27.21 -49.79
C LEU A 58 49.54 28.69 -49.46
N VAL A 59 49.42 29.05 -48.18
CA VAL A 59 49.26 30.45 -47.74
C VAL A 59 50.54 31.25 -47.98
N ASP A 60 51.70 30.67 -47.71
CA ASP A 60 53.00 31.30 -47.94
C ASP A 60 53.25 31.51 -49.45
N GLU A 61 52.96 30.51 -50.28
CA GLU A 61 53.06 30.58 -51.76
C GLU A 61 52.11 31.63 -52.38
N VAL A 62 50.90 31.76 -51.84
CA VAL A 62 49.93 32.80 -52.28
C VAL A 62 50.38 34.19 -51.87
N ALA A 63 50.98 34.35 -50.67
CA ALA A 63 51.51 35.63 -50.21
C ALA A 63 52.69 36.12 -51.07
N GLU A 64 53.49 35.19 -51.60
CA GLU A 64 54.62 35.47 -52.49
C GLU A 64 54.25 35.55 -53.99
N ARG A 65 52.96 35.44 -54.33
CA ARG A 65 52.43 35.40 -55.72
C ARG A 65 53.04 34.29 -56.58
N ARG A 66 53.51 33.20 -55.98
CA ARG A 66 54.07 32.02 -56.66
C ARG A 66 53.25 30.80 -56.32
N LEU A 67 52.24 30.52 -57.13
CA LEU A 67 51.30 29.42 -56.91
C LEU A 67 51.74 28.18 -57.66
N GLU A 68 52.19 27.14 -56.93
CA GLU A 68 52.63 25.89 -57.55
C GLU A 68 51.47 24.87 -57.61
N ARG A 69 51.27 24.24 -58.77
CA ARG A 69 50.20 23.22 -58.95
C ARG A 69 50.39 22.02 -58.01
N GLU A 70 51.62 21.73 -57.62
CA GLU A 70 52.01 20.68 -56.67
C GLU A 70 51.35 20.89 -55.29
N THR A 71 51.35 22.13 -54.80
CA THR A 71 50.86 22.52 -53.47
C THR A 71 49.33 22.47 -53.40
N ILE A 72 48.64 22.86 -54.48
CA ILE A 72 47.19 22.68 -54.62
C ILE A 72 46.81 21.19 -54.55
N LYS A 73 47.55 20.31 -55.22
CA LYS A 73 47.31 18.85 -55.18
C LYS A 73 47.50 18.28 -53.77
N LYS A 74 48.54 18.72 -53.06
CA LYS A 74 48.81 18.29 -51.67
C LYS A 74 47.70 18.72 -50.71
N VAL A 75 47.21 19.95 -50.82
CA VAL A 75 46.06 20.42 -50.03
C VAL A 75 44.80 19.64 -50.36
N LEU A 76 44.50 19.42 -51.65
CA LEU A 76 43.31 18.66 -52.07
C LEU A 76 43.37 17.21 -51.55
N TYR A 77 44.50 16.53 -51.73
CA TYR A 77 44.73 15.18 -51.23
C TYR A 77 44.62 15.10 -49.70
N ALA A 78 45.25 16.03 -48.98
CA ALA A 78 45.20 16.06 -47.52
C ALA A 78 43.78 16.33 -47.01
N THR A 79 42.99 17.14 -47.71
CA THR A 79 41.59 17.46 -47.38
C THR A 79 40.69 16.24 -47.61
N LEU A 80 40.79 15.61 -48.79
CA LEU A 80 40.01 14.42 -49.15
C LEU A 80 40.30 13.26 -48.19
N ARG A 81 41.58 13.01 -47.90
CA ARG A 81 42.01 11.96 -46.96
C ARG A 81 41.57 12.21 -45.52
N ARG A 82 41.27 13.45 -45.15
CA ARG A 82 40.75 13.80 -43.83
C ARG A 82 39.24 13.60 -43.77
N VAL A 83 38.50 14.07 -44.77
CA VAL A 83 37.03 13.88 -44.87
C VAL A 83 36.69 12.40 -44.84
N THR A 84 37.43 11.56 -45.57
CA THR A 84 37.21 10.10 -45.56
C THR A 84 37.57 9.45 -44.22
N ARG A 85 38.69 9.85 -43.58
CA ARG A 85 39.06 9.31 -42.25
C ARG A 85 38.12 9.75 -41.13
N VAL A 86 37.74 11.02 -41.11
CA VAL A 86 36.78 11.54 -40.11
C VAL A 86 35.41 10.89 -40.34
N GLY A 87 34.96 10.75 -41.60
CA GLY A 87 33.74 10.02 -41.93
C GLY A 87 33.79 8.56 -41.46
N ALA A 88 34.89 7.85 -41.69
CA ALA A 88 35.06 6.47 -41.23
C ALA A 88 35.07 6.35 -39.69
N VAL A 89 35.73 7.27 -38.98
CA VAL A 89 35.75 7.29 -37.51
C VAL A 89 34.37 7.62 -36.94
N MET A 90 33.66 8.61 -37.51
CA MET A 90 32.29 8.94 -37.09
C MET A 90 31.34 7.77 -37.32
N LEU A 91 31.51 7.03 -38.42
CA LEU A 91 30.72 5.85 -38.73
C LEU A 91 30.99 4.71 -37.74
N LEU A 92 32.25 4.49 -37.34
CA LEU A 92 32.60 3.52 -36.27
C LEU A 92 32.06 3.94 -34.89
N VAL A 93 32.13 5.24 -34.55
CA VAL A 93 31.58 5.79 -33.31
C VAL A 93 30.05 5.70 -33.30
N ALA A 94 29.39 5.78 -34.45
CA ALA A 94 27.95 5.58 -34.58
C ALA A 94 27.54 4.09 -34.52
N LEU A 95 28.33 3.19 -35.14
CA LEU A 95 28.06 1.75 -35.18
C LEU A 95 28.37 1.02 -33.86
N GLY A 96 29.39 1.46 -33.13
CA GLY A 96 29.79 0.83 -31.86
C GLY A 96 28.63 0.74 -30.85
N PRO A 97 27.93 1.84 -30.53
CA PRO A 97 26.75 1.83 -29.67
C PRO A 97 25.60 0.96 -30.19
N LEU A 98 25.38 0.91 -31.51
CA LEU A 98 24.35 0.06 -32.13
C LEU A 98 24.64 -1.44 -31.94
N VAL A 99 25.91 -1.85 -32.11
CA VAL A 99 26.35 -3.23 -31.88
C VAL A 99 26.23 -3.59 -30.40
N LEU A 100 26.66 -2.69 -29.51
CA LEU A 100 26.53 -2.87 -28.06
C LEU A 100 25.06 -2.97 -27.63
N ALA A 101 24.18 -2.13 -28.18
CA ALA A 101 22.74 -2.19 -27.93
C ALA A 101 22.16 -3.52 -28.41
N GLY A 102 22.54 -4.00 -29.61
CA GLY A 102 22.11 -5.30 -30.12
C GLY A 102 22.56 -6.48 -29.23
N LEU A 103 23.81 -6.46 -28.76
CA LEU A 103 24.32 -7.45 -27.82
C LEU A 103 23.58 -7.38 -26.47
N GLN A 104 23.34 -6.17 -25.96
CA GLN A 104 22.58 -5.97 -24.73
C GLN A 104 21.17 -6.54 -24.86
N THR A 105 20.45 -6.25 -25.96
CA THR A 105 19.12 -6.79 -26.23
C THR A 105 19.14 -8.32 -26.34
N TYR A 106 20.16 -8.89 -26.98
CA TYR A 106 20.33 -10.35 -27.07
C TYR A 106 20.52 -10.99 -25.69
N TYR A 107 21.39 -10.44 -24.84
CA TYR A 107 21.59 -10.94 -23.48
C TYR A 107 20.35 -10.77 -22.61
N LEU A 108 19.64 -9.64 -22.73
CA LEU A 108 18.37 -9.41 -22.04
C LEU A 108 17.32 -10.45 -22.44
N LYS A 109 17.19 -10.75 -23.73
CA LYS A 109 16.25 -11.78 -24.20
C LYS A 109 16.60 -13.15 -23.61
N LYS A 110 17.88 -13.53 -23.63
CA LYS A 110 18.34 -14.81 -23.06
C LYS A 110 18.16 -14.88 -21.54
N GLN A 111 18.32 -13.75 -20.83
CA GLN A 111 18.00 -13.65 -19.39
C GLN A 111 16.51 -13.84 -19.15
N ASN A 112 15.65 -13.21 -19.94
CA ASN A 112 14.20 -13.37 -19.83
C ASN A 112 13.75 -14.81 -20.08
N GLU A 113 14.31 -15.50 -21.08
CA GLU A 113 14.04 -16.94 -21.31
C GLU A 113 14.47 -17.79 -20.10
N LYS A 114 15.61 -17.48 -19.48
CA LYS A 114 16.07 -18.18 -18.28
C LYS A 114 15.17 -17.91 -17.07
N LEU A 115 14.67 -16.67 -16.92
CA LEU A 115 13.71 -16.29 -15.89
C LEU A 115 12.38 -17.03 -16.07
N ASP A 116 11.86 -17.12 -17.30
CA ASP A 116 10.64 -17.86 -17.60
C ASP A 116 10.77 -19.36 -17.23
N ILE A 117 11.91 -19.97 -17.57
CA ILE A 117 12.21 -21.36 -17.20
C ILE A 117 12.34 -21.52 -15.67
N GLN A 118 12.93 -20.54 -14.98
CA GLN A 118 13.02 -20.56 -13.52
C GLN A 118 11.65 -20.42 -12.86
N ASN A 119 10.80 -19.51 -13.34
CA ASN A 119 9.44 -19.32 -12.85
C ASN A 119 8.63 -20.60 -13.01
N LYS A 120 8.68 -21.25 -14.18
CA LYS A 120 8.04 -22.56 -14.41
C LYS A 120 8.54 -23.66 -13.46
N ARG A 121 9.85 -23.69 -13.16
CA ARG A 121 10.41 -24.65 -12.19
C ARG A 121 9.95 -24.37 -10.76
N ILE A 122 9.87 -23.09 -10.37
CA ILE A 122 9.36 -22.69 -9.05
C ILE A 122 7.91 -23.10 -8.94
N GLU A 123 7.09 -22.80 -9.94
CA GLU A 123 5.68 -23.20 -9.99
C GLU A 123 5.52 -24.72 -9.86
N GLN A 124 6.30 -25.50 -10.61
CA GLN A 124 6.33 -26.96 -10.50
C GLN A 124 6.76 -27.44 -9.11
N GLN A 125 7.77 -26.82 -8.50
CA GLN A 125 8.23 -27.17 -7.15
C GLN A 125 7.18 -26.84 -6.09
N THR A 126 6.53 -25.67 -6.19
CA THR A 126 5.43 -25.29 -5.30
C THR A 126 4.26 -26.24 -5.45
N TYR A 127 3.88 -26.60 -6.68
CA TYR A 127 2.83 -27.57 -6.93
C TYR A 127 3.17 -28.96 -6.37
N LEU A 128 4.41 -29.43 -6.56
CA LEU A 128 4.87 -30.73 -6.04
C LEU A 128 4.90 -30.75 -4.51
N GLN A 129 5.39 -29.69 -3.87
CA GLN A 129 5.36 -29.56 -2.41
C GLN A 129 3.92 -29.49 -1.89
N GLU A 130 3.04 -28.79 -2.60
CA GLU A 130 1.64 -28.71 -2.25
C GLU A 130 0.95 -30.08 -2.41
N ALA A 131 1.24 -30.82 -3.48
CA ALA A 131 0.73 -32.16 -3.73
C ALA A 131 1.25 -33.18 -2.71
N GLU A 132 2.54 -33.14 -2.35
CA GLU A 132 3.15 -34.01 -1.34
C GLU A 132 2.56 -33.73 0.07
N ARG A 133 2.40 -32.45 0.40
CA ARG A 133 1.74 -32.03 1.65
C ARG A 133 0.28 -32.46 1.67
N ARG A 134 -0.48 -32.21 0.60
CA ARG A 134 -1.87 -32.68 0.46
C ARG A 134 -1.94 -34.21 0.56
N SER A 135 -1.03 -34.95 -0.07
CA SER A 135 -1.02 -36.41 -0.04
C SER A 135 -0.79 -36.97 1.38
N SER A 136 0.23 -36.49 2.09
CA SER A 136 0.52 -36.96 3.46
C SER A 136 -0.56 -36.56 4.46
N LEU A 137 -1.12 -35.36 4.31
CA LEU A 137 -2.18 -34.86 5.17
C LEU A 137 -3.52 -35.53 4.92
N VAL A 138 -3.86 -35.89 3.67
CA VAL A 138 -5.11 -36.61 3.36
C VAL A 138 -5.22 -37.89 4.16
N PHE A 139 -4.13 -38.66 4.32
CA PHE A 139 -4.15 -39.88 5.14
C PHE A 139 -4.37 -39.58 6.63
N LEU A 140 -3.70 -38.56 7.19
CA LEU A 140 -3.89 -38.21 8.60
C LEU A 140 -5.30 -37.66 8.86
N PHE A 141 -5.81 -36.88 7.91
CA PHE A 141 -7.15 -36.30 7.94
C PHE A 141 -8.23 -37.38 7.87
N ASP A 142 -8.12 -38.30 6.91
CA ASP A 142 -9.00 -39.46 6.77
C ASP A 142 -9.00 -40.32 8.03
N ASN A 143 -7.82 -40.62 8.60
CA ASN A 143 -7.71 -41.37 9.84
C ASN A 143 -8.39 -40.67 11.03
N VAL A 144 -8.29 -39.35 11.15
CA VAL A 144 -8.92 -38.60 12.24
C VAL A 144 -10.43 -38.52 12.04
N LEU A 145 -10.90 -38.16 10.85
CA LEU A 145 -12.33 -38.01 10.57
C LEU A 145 -13.08 -39.34 10.63
N ASN A 146 -12.51 -40.43 10.08
CA ASN A 146 -13.13 -41.75 10.20
C ASN A 146 -13.28 -42.18 11.67
N LYS A 147 -12.33 -41.79 12.54
CA LYS A 147 -12.43 -42.04 13.98
C LYS A 147 -13.45 -41.15 14.67
N VAL A 148 -13.64 -39.91 14.22
CA VAL A 148 -14.73 -39.04 14.66
C VAL A 148 -16.07 -39.71 14.36
N ASP A 149 -16.28 -40.14 13.11
CA ASP A 149 -17.52 -40.78 12.71
C ASP A 149 -17.77 -42.10 13.46
N GLU A 150 -16.72 -42.89 13.70
CA GLU A 150 -16.80 -44.11 14.49
C GLU A 150 -17.26 -43.83 15.93
N GLU A 151 -16.65 -42.88 16.63
CA GLU A 151 -17.04 -42.54 18.01
C GLU A 151 -18.46 -41.95 18.09
N LEU A 152 -18.83 -41.11 17.10
CA LEU A 152 -20.18 -40.54 17.02
C LEU A 152 -21.23 -41.61 16.74
N ARG A 153 -20.92 -42.64 15.93
CA ARG A 153 -21.80 -43.78 15.70
C ARG A 153 -21.98 -44.64 16.94
N MET A 154 -20.93 -44.80 17.75
CA MET A 154 -21.01 -45.57 18.99
C MET A 154 -21.86 -44.88 20.06
N ASN A 155 -21.90 -43.55 20.09
CA ASN A 155 -22.68 -42.77 21.05
C ASN A 155 -23.41 -41.57 20.41
N PRO A 156 -24.45 -41.82 19.59
CA PRO A 156 -25.08 -40.79 18.77
C PRO A 156 -25.78 -39.69 19.59
N GLY A 157 -26.26 -40.01 20.80
CA GLY A 157 -26.93 -39.04 21.67
C GLY A 157 -25.99 -38.06 22.36
N ARG A 158 -24.74 -38.46 22.65
CA ARG A 158 -23.78 -37.63 23.38
C ARG A 158 -23.04 -36.67 22.44
N ARG A 159 -22.75 -37.14 21.22
CA ARG A 159 -21.90 -36.47 20.22
C ARG A 159 -20.62 -35.87 20.81
N ALA A 160 -20.05 -36.55 21.79
CA ALA A 160 -18.80 -36.15 22.42
C ALA A 160 -17.69 -37.09 21.98
N LEU A 161 -16.52 -36.52 21.74
CA LEU A 161 -15.32 -37.27 21.37
C LEU A 161 -14.49 -37.59 22.61
N SER A 162 -13.72 -38.68 22.53
CA SER A 162 -12.76 -39.08 23.53
C SER A 162 -11.62 -38.05 23.66
N PRO A 163 -11.03 -37.89 24.85
CA PRO A 163 -9.88 -37.00 25.03
C PRO A 163 -8.70 -37.35 24.11
N GLN A 164 -8.53 -38.64 23.79
CA GLN A 164 -7.50 -39.12 22.86
C GLN A 164 -7.74 -38.61 21.45
N LEU A 165 -8.97 -38.67 20.95
CA LEU A 165 -9.32 -38.19 19.62
C LEU A 165 -9.30 -36.66 19.55
N VAL A 166 -9.76 -35.97 20.59
CA VAL A 166 -9.58 -34.51 20.73
C VAL A 166 -8.09 -34.14 20.66
N GLY A 167 -7.22 -34.85 21.38
CA GLY A 167 -5.77 -34.64 21.33
C GLY A 167 -5.18 -34.85 19.93
N ARG A 168 -5.68 -35.83 19.17
CA ARG A 168 -5.27 -36.06 17.78
C ARG A 168 -5.72 -34.93 16.85
N ILE A 169 -6.94 -34.43 17.00
CA ILE A 169 -7.45 -33.27 16.23
C ILE A 169 -6.59 -32.02 16.53
N VAL A 170 -6.29 -31.78 17.81
CA VAL A 170 -5.42 -30.68 18.23
C VAL A 170 -4.01 -30.82 17.63
N ALA A 171 -3.43 -32.02 17.67
CA ALA A 171 -2.13 -32.28 17.08
C ALA A 171 -2.13 -32.09 15.55
N LEU A 172 -3.19 -32.54 14.87
CA LEU A 172 -3.38 -32.38 13.43
C LEU A 172 -3.40 -30.88 13.06
N THR A 173 -4.27 -30.09 13.69
CA THR A 173 -4.38 -28.65 13.40
C THR A 173 -3.07 -27.89 13.62
N LYS A 174 -2.27 -28.28 14.62
CA LYS A 174 -0.93 -27.73 14.88
C LYS A 174 0.12 -28.19 13.86
N ALA A 175 -0.02 -29.39 13.32
CA ALA A 175 0.87 -29.89 12.27
C ALA A 175 0.60 -29.21 10.91
N LEU A 176 -0.64 -28.79 10.66
CA LEU A 176 -1.00 -27.99 9.50
C LEU A 176 -0.35 -26.60 9.59
N LYS A 177 0.68 -26.35 8.78
CA LYS A 177 1.36 -25.06 8.73
C LYS A 177 0.72 -24.15 7.67
N PRO A 178 0.52 -22.86 7.97
CA PRO A 178 0.12 -21.88 6.97
C PRO A 178 1.26 -21.62 5.99
N TYR A 179 0.91 -21.34 4.74
CA TYR A 179 1.85 -21.15 3.64
C TYR A 179 1.32 -20.10 2.66
N ARG A 180 2.24 -19.55 1.85
CA ARG A 180 1.87 -18.68 0.73
C ARG A 180 1.78 -19.53 -0.53
N PHE A 181 0.79 -19.27 -1.37
CA PHE A 181 0.65 -19.94 -2.66
C PHE A 181 0.99 -18.98 -3.80
N LEU A 182 1.22 -19.52 -4.99
CA LEU A 182 1.40 -18.74 -6.21
C LEU A 182 0.02 -18.47 -6.80
N GLU A 183 -0.27 -17.19 -7.04
CA GLU A 183 -1.47 -16.74 -7.74
C GLU A 183 -1.02 -15.97 -8.99
N GLY A 184 -1.10 -16.65 -10.13
CA GLY A 184 -0.44 -16.18 -11.36
C GLY A 184 1.08 -16.11 -11.17
N ASP A 185 1.68 -14.96 -11.48
CA ASP A 185 3.13 -14.76 -11.41
C ASP A 185 3.63 -14.28 -10.03
N SER A 186 2.74 -14.16 -9.04
CA SER A 186 3.07 -13.58 -7.73
C SER A 186 2.75 -14.53 -6.58
N ILE A 187 3.62 -14.53 -5.57
CA ILE A 187 3.35 -15.20 -4.30
C ILE A 187 2.35 -14.35 -3.51
N THR A 188 1.33 -14.97 -2.93
CA THR A 188 0.36 -14.27 -2.08
C THR A 188 1.07 -13.53 -0.95
N ALA A 189 0.65 -12.29 -0.68
CA ALA A 189 1.25 -11.49 0.39
C ALA A 189 1.02 -12.13 1.77
N GLU A 190 -0.12 -12.79 1.94
CA GLU A 190 -0.54 -13.40 3.19
C GLU A 190 -0.42 -14.92 3.17
N MET A 191 -0.16 -15.48 4.35
CA MET A 191 -0.14 -16.92 4.55
C MET A 191 -1.58 -17.42 4.72
N SER A 192 -1.84 -18.65 4.31
CA SER A 192 -3.15 -19.28 4.44
C SER A 192 -2.99 -20.77 4.74
N SER A 193 -4.01 -21.38 5.35
CA SER A 193 -4.14 -22.82 5.50
C SER A 193 -5.59 -23.24 5.19
N PRO A 194 -5.85 -23.59 3.91
CA PRO A 194 -7.14 -24.15 3.52
C PRO A 194 -7.50 -25.43 4.28
N GLU A 195 -6.49 -26.23 4.65
CA GLU A 195 -6.70 -27.50 5.36
C GLU A 195 -7.27 -27.28 6.77
N ARG A 196 -6.82 -26.24 7.49
CA ARG A 196 -7.40 -25.90 8.79
C ARG A 196 -8.87 -25.50 8.65
N GLY A 197 -9.21 -24.81 7.56
CA GLY A 197 -10.59 -24.54 7.18
C GLY A 197 -11.41 -25.82 6.95
N GLN A 198 -10.87 -26.78 6.21
CA GLN A 198 -11.54 -28.07 5.99
C GLN A 198 -11.74 -28.86 7.28
N VAL A 199 -10.74 -28.88 8.18
CA VAL A 199 -10.88 -29.50 9.51
C VAL A 199 -12.03 -28.80 10.25
N LEU A 200 -12.02 -27.47 10.31
CA LEU A 200 -13.03 -26.70 11.04
C LEU A 200 -14.44 -26.98 10.51
N LEU A 201 -14.63 -26.94 9.19
CA LEU A 201 -15.91 -27.24 8.55
C LEU A 201 -16.38 -28.66 8.85
N SER A 202 -15.48 -29.63 8.79
CA SER A 202 -15.80 -31.03 9.08
C SER A 202 -16.26 -31.20 10.53
N LEU A 203 -15.54 -30.59 11.49
CA LEU A 203 -15.91 -30.62 12.90
C LEU A 203 -17.26 -29.93 13.18
N LEU A 204 -17.54 -28.81 12.52
CA LEU A 204 -18.81 -28.11 12.64
C LEU A 204 -19.96 -28.94 12.02
N ALA A 205 -19.72 -29.58 10.87
CA ALA A 205 -20.67 -30.46 10.21
C ALA A 205 -21.00 -31.72 11.03
N SER A 206 -20.04 -32.24 11.80
CA SER A 206 -20.27 -33.33 12.76
C SER A 206 -21.18 -32.94 13.94
N LYS A 207 -21.44 -31.64 14.13
CA LYS A 207 -22.34 -31.08 15.17
C LYS A 207 -22.02 -31.62 16.57
N LEU A 208 -20.74 -31.61 16.94
CA LEU A 208 -20.26 -32.14 18.22
C LEU A 208 -20.93 -31.45 19.42
N SER A 209 -20.80 -32.07 20.59
CA SER A 209 -21.25 -31.48 21.84
C SER A 209 -20.47 -30.19 22.13
N LYS A 210 -21.12 -29.20 22.77
CA LYS A 210 -20.46 -27.94 23.17
C LYS A 210 -19.20 -28.19 24.00
N SER A 211 -19.25 -29.17 24.92
CA SER A 211 -18.08 -29.56 25.72
C SER A 211 -16.91 -30.08 24.90
N THR A 212 -17.18 -30.76 23.78
CA THR A 212 -16.12 -31.23 22.88
C THR A 212 -15.57 -30.07 22.06
N TYR A 213 -16.42 -29.17 21.56
CA TYR A 213 -15.96 -27.94 20.91
C TYR A 213 -15.11 -27.09 21.85
N ASP A 214 -15.51 -26.92 23.11
CA ASP A 214 -14.74 -26.16 24.10
C ASP A 214 -13.33 -26.76 24.28
N GLN A 215 -13.21 -28.09 24.36
CA GLN A 215 -11.91 -28.75 24.48
C GLN A 215 -11.04 -28.59 23.23
N ILE A 216 -11.65 -28.72 22.04
CA ILE A 216 -10.93 -28.58 20.77
C ILE A 216 -10.51 -27.12 20.58
N PHE A 217 -11.44 -26.17 20.59
CA PHE A 217 -11.19 -24.78 20.24
C PHE A 217 -10.29 -24.04 21.24
N LEU A 218 -10.26 -24.48 22.50
CA LEU A 218 -9.32 -23.96 23.49
C LEU A 218 -7.85 -24.34 23.20
N LEU A 219 -7.61 -25.49 22.55
CA LEU A 219 -6.27 -26.08 22.42
C LEU A 219 -5.75 -26.19 20.97
N ALA A 220 -6.68 -26.28 20.01
CA ALA A 220 -6.40 -26.40 18.59
C ALA A 220 -5.99 -25.06 17.97
N ASP A 221 -5.27 -25.11 16.86
CA ASP A 221 -4.86 -23.91 16.14
C ASP A 221 -5.57 -23.80 14.80
N PHE A 222 -6.53 -22.88 14.71
CA PHE A 222 -7.24 -22.53 13.49
C PHE A 222 -6.79 -21.19 12.90
N SER A 223 -5.64 -20.65 13.34
CA SER A 223 -5.08 -19.44 12.74
C SER A 223 -4.81 -19.65 11.25
N TYR A 224 -4.87 -18.57 10.47
CA TYR A 224 -4.69 -18.58 9.00
C TYR A 224 -5.67 -19.49 8.24
N THR A 225 -6.73 -19.96 8.88
CA THR A 225 -7.79 -20.72 8.22
C THR A 225 -8.40 -19.92 7.08
N THR A 226 -8.67 -20.57 5.94
CA THR A 226 -9.38 -19.96 4.81
C THR A 226 -10.79 -20.51 4.70
N LEU A 227 -11.78 -19.65 4.85
CA LEU A 227 -13.20 -19.89 4.64
C LEU A 227 -13.75 -18.75 3.79
N GLN A 228 -14.18 -19.07 2.57
CA GLN A 228 -14.78 -18.10 1.66
C GLN A 228 -16.18 -18.57 1.29
N HIS A 229 -17.16 -17.68 1.36
CA HIS A 229 -18.56 -17.96 0.98
C HIS A 229 -19.20 -19.12 1.76
N VAL A 230 -18.81 -19.30 3.02
CA VAL A 230 -19.30 -20.37 3.90
C VAL A 230 -20.45 -19.87 4.77
N ASN A 231 -21.47 -20.71 4.96
CA ASN A 231 -22.47 -20.52 6.00
C ASN A 231 -21.99 -21.13 7.34
N LEU A 232 -21.78 -20.28 8.34
CA LEU A 232 -21.45 -20.61 9.73
C LEU A 232 -22.56 -20.13 10.70
N ASP A 233 -23.80 -20.06 10.22
CA ASP A 233 -24.94 -19.62 11.01
C ASP A 233 -25.16 -20.54 12.21
N GLY A 234 -25.32 -19.94 13.39
CA GLY A 234 -25.46 -20.66 14.65
C GLY A 234 -24.22 -21.45 15.07
N ALA A 235 -23.08 -21.29 14.40
CA ALA A 235 -21.87 -22.03 14.72
C ALA A 235 -21.39 -21.71 16.14
N TYR A 236 -21.02 -22.75 16.89
CA TYR A 236 -20.37 -22.60 18.18
C TYR A 236 -18.87 -22.48 17.94
N LEU A 237 -18.30 -21.29 18.18
CA LEU A 237 -16.90 -20.92 17.88
C LEU A 237 -16.24 -20.28 19.11
N ARG A 238 -16.71 -20.60 20.31
CA ARG A 238 -16.21 -20.03 21.55
C ARG A 238 -14.74 -20.39 21.78
N ASN A 239 -13.94 -19.42 22.23
CA ASN A 239 -12.51 -19.54 22.51
C ASN A 239 -11.64 -19.95 21.30
N ILE A 240 -12.19 -20.00 20.08
CA ILE A 240 -11.44 -20.44 18.90
C ILE A 240 -10.32 -19.45 18.55
N ASN A 241 -9.17 -19.98 18.15
CA ASN A 241 -8.12 -19.17 17.54
C ASN A 241 -8.32 -19.06 16.02
N LEU A 242 -8.84 -17.93 15.54
CA LEU A 242 -9.00 -17.57 14.12
C LEU A 242 -8.09 -16.39 13.74
N SER A 243 -6.96 -16.19 14.44
CA SER A 243 -6.04 -15.11 14.10
C SER A 243 -5.51 -15.26 12.67
N HIS A 244 -5.46 -14.15 11.94
CA HIS A 244 -5.11 -14.10 10.52
C HIS A 244 -5.96 -15.00 9.61
N ALA A 245 -7.12 -15.46 10.06
CA ALA A 245 -8.02 -16.23 9.21
C ALA A 245 -8.60 -15.36 8.10
N VAL A 246 -8.78 -15.95 6.93
CA VAL A 246 -9.51 -15.36 5.79
C VAL A 246 -10.94 -15.88 5.87
N LEU A 247 -11.87 -15.01 6.23
CA LEU A 247 -13.29 -15.27 6.46
C LEU A 247 -14.14 -14.39 5.52
N GLU A 248 -13.88 -14.45 4.22
CA GLU A 248 -14.52 -13.57 3.26
C GLU A 248 -15.94 -14.03 2.92
N SER A 249 -16.88 -13.08 2.94
CA SER A 249 -18.29 -13.32 2.60
C SER A 249 -18.92 -14.49 3.38
N VAL A 250 -18.48 -14.72 4.62
CA VAL A 250 -19.06 -15.75 5.48
C VAL A 250 -20.35 -15.25 6.12
N SER A 251 -21.31 -16.15 6.31
CA SER A 251 -22.49 -15.90 7.13
C SER A 251 -22.22 -16.40 8.55
N LEU A 252 -22.37 -15.53 9.54
CA LEU A 252 -22.12 -15.81 10.96
C LEU A 252 -23.39 -15.51 11.78
N THR A 253 -24.57 -15.57 11.17
CA THR A 253 -25.83 -15.20 11.81
C THR A 253 -26.09 -16.09 13.03
N GLY A 254 -26.17 -15.49 14.21
CA GLY A 254 -26.36 -16.20 15.48
C GLY A 254 -25.20 -17.09 15.93
N ALA A 255 -24.02 -16.95 15.32
CA ALA A 255 -22.82 -17.65 15.77
C ALA A 255 -22.35 -17.15 17.15
N ASP A 256 -21.73 -18.05 17.93
CA ASP A 256 -21.17 -17.76 19.25
C ASP A 256 -19.64 -17.72 19.16
N LEU A 257 -19.07 -16.51 19.05
CA LEU A 257 -17.63 -16.25 18.96
C LEU A 257 -17.06 -15.64 20.25
N ARG A 258 -17.70 -15.89 21.40
CA ARG A 258 -17.21 -15.35 22.67
C ARG A 258 -15.78 -15.81 22.95
N ASN A 259 -14.94 -14.90 23.41
CA ASN A 259 -13.50 -15.09 23.61
C ASN A 259 -12.71 -15.55 22.36
N ALA A 260 -13.26 -15.44 21.14
CA ALA A 260 -12.53 -15.82 19.93
C ALA A 260 -11.37 -14.86 19.68
N ASN A 261 -10.23 -15.40 19.23
CA ASN A 261 -9.13 -14.59 18.75
C ASN A 261 -9.28 -14.37 17.23
N LEU A 262 -9.55 -13.15 16.81
CA LEU A 262 -9.70 -12.71 15.41
C LEU A 262 -8.61 -11.67 15.06
N GLU A 263 -7.49 -11.67 15.79
CA GLU A 263 -6.38 -10.75 15.55
C GLU A 263 -5.90 -10.85 14.10
N GLY A 264 -5.89 -9.73 13.38
CA GLY A 264 -5.47 -9.68 11.99
C GLY A 264 -6.35 -10.49 11.02
N ALA A 265 -7.51 -10.98 11.45
CA ALA A 265 -8.41 -11.74 10.58
C ALA A 265 -9.04 -10.84 9.51
N GLN A 266 -9.31 -11.40 8.34
CA GLN A 266 -9.96 -10.72 7.22
C GLN A 266 -11.40 -11.20 7.10
N LEU A 267 -12.37 -10.37 7.48
CA LEU A 267 -13.79 -10.71 7.44
C LEU A 267 -14.53 -9.97 6.31
N ARG A 268 -13.86 -9.65 5.20
CA ARG A 268 -14.42 -8.80 4.14
C ARG A 268 -15.78 -9.32 3.67
N GLY A 269 -16.82 -8.49 3.75
CA GLY A 269 -18.17 -8.84 3.33
C GLY A 269 -18.89 -9.83 4.26
N ALA A 270 -18.38 -10.10 5.46
CA ALA A 270 -19.04 -11.00 6.41
C ALA A 270 -20.40 -10.43 6.86
N ARG A 271 -21.37 -11.32 7.06
CA ARG A 271 -22.75 -10.95 7.42
C ARG A 271 -23.18 -11.67 8.68
N VAL A 272 -23.80 -10.96 9.62
CA VAL A 272 -24.39 -11.58 10.83
C VAL A 272 -25.87 -11.24 11.03
N LEU A 273 -26.47 -10.36 10.21
CA LEU A 273 -27.85 -9.94 10.39
C LEU A 273 -28.85 -11.05 10.02
N ALA A 274 -29.76 -11.37 10.95
CA ALA A 274 -31.00 -12.05 10.64
C ALA A 274 -32.08 -11.03 10.27
N THR A 275 -32.55 -11.07 9.02
CA THR A 275 -33.76 -10.33 8.62
C THR A 275 -34.98 -11.06 9.19
N GLY A 276 -35.40 -10.69 10.41
CA GLY A 276 -36.71 -11.06 10.95
C GLY A 276 -36.73 -12.13 12.05
N GLY A 277 -37.03 -11.70 13.27
CA GLY A 277 -38.02 -12.37 14.14
C GLY A 277 -37.66 -13.63 14.94
N SER A 278 -36.51 -14.31 14.78
CA SER A 278 -36.25 -15.50 15.62
C SER A 278 -34.80 -15.94 15.85
N ALA A 279 -33.82 -15.42 15.10
CA ALA A 279 -32.43 -15.76 15.35
C ALA A 279 -31.85 -14.90 16.48
N ARG A 280 -31.14 -15.54 17.41
CA ARG A 280 -30.32 -14.80 18.40
C ARG A 280 -29.25 -14.02 17.65
N PRO A 281 -28.93 -12.78 18.06
CA PRO A 281 -27.80 -12.06 17.47
C PRO A 281 -26.49 -12.81 17.71
N ALA A 282 -25.53 -12.66 16.79
CA ALA A 282 -24.19 -13.21 16.99
C ALA A 282 -23.51 -12.49 18.17
N SER A 283 -22.78 -13.24 19.00
CA SER A 283 -22.05 -12.70 20.15
C SER A 283 -20.55 -12.82 19.90
N PHE A 284 -19.87 -11.68 20.01
CA PHE A 284 -18.42 -11.54 19.91
C PHE A 284 -17.83 -11.06 21.23
N ASP A 285 -18.53 -11.26 22.35
CA ASP A 285 -18.09 -10.72 23.63
C ASP A 285 -16.69 -11.24 23.99
N PHE A 286 -15.83 -10.35 24.48
CA PHE A 286 -14.42 -10.61 24.78
C PHE A 286 -13.57 -11.02 23.57
N ALA A 287 -14.06 -10.89 22.34
CA ALA A 287 -13.27 -11.21 21.15
C ALA A 287 -12.15 -10.18 20.91
N ASN A 288 -11.10 -10.64 20.23
CA ASN A 288 -9.97 -9.79 19.84
C ASN A 288 -9.96 -9.56 18.32
N PHE A 289 -10.34 -8.36 17.87
CA PHE A 289 -10.26 -7.88 16.48
C PHE A 289 -9.06 -6.95 16.25
N HIS A 290 -8.01 -7.03 17.07
CA HIS A 290 -6.82 -6.18 16.89
C HIS A 290 -6.30 -6.31 15.45
N LYS A 291 -6.19 -5.19 14.72
CA LYS A 291 -5.76 -5.13 13.30
C LYS A 291 -6.59 -5.97 12.31
N ALA A 292 -7.80 -6.38 12.68
CA ALA A 292 -8.68 -7.10 11.75
C ALA A 292 -9.15 -6.21 10.60
N ILE A 293 -9.43 -6.81 9.44
CA ILE A 293 -9.95 -6.14 8.24
C ILE A 293 -11.42 -6.52 8.08
N LEU A 294 -12.33 -5.56 8.30
CA LEU A 294 -13.77 -5.80 8.40
C LEU A 294 -14.57 -5.08 7.31
N ASN A 295 -13.96 -4.89 6.14
CA ASN A 295 -14.57 -4.07 5.08
C ASN A 295 -15.88 -4.69 4.58
N ASN A 296 -16.92 -3.87 4.38
CA ASN A 296 -18.25 -4.26 3.92
C ASN A 296 -18.99 -5.24 4.85
N CYS A 297 -18.66 -5.26 6.14
CA CYS A 297 -19.34 -6.13 7.10
C CYS A 297 -20.69 -5.57 7.56
N ASP A 298 -21.66 -6.46 7.75
CA ASP A 298 -22.92 -6.14 8.43
C ASP A 298 -22.98 -6.86 9.78
N PHE A 299 -22.67 -6.11 10.85
CA PHE A 299 -22.67 -6.48 12.26
C PHE A 299 -23.94 -6.06 13.02
N SER A 300 -25.04 -5.85 12.31
CA SER A 300 -26.27 -5.35 12.91
C SER A 300 -26.85 -6.30 13.97
N GLY A 301 -27.19 -5.75 15.14
CA GLY A 301 -27.80 -6.47 16.27
C GLY A 301 -26.82 -7.25 17.14
N SER A 302 -25.54 -7.34 16.78
CA SER A 302 -24.55 -8.16 17.50
C SER A 302 -24.09 -7.57 18.83
N SER A 303 -23.59 -8.46 19.70
CA SER A 303 -22.97 -8.09 20.98
C SER A 303 -21.44 -8.08 20.85
N PHE A 304 -20.82 -7.01 21.34
CA PHE A 304 -19.38 -6.75 21.32
C PHE A 304 -18.86 -6.32 22.69
N ASP A 305 -19.46 -6.81 23.77
CA ASP A 305 -19.06 -6.44 25.11
C ASP A 305 -17.60 -6.85 25.37
N TYR A 306 -16.81 -5.97 25.98
CA TYR A 306 -15.38 -6.17 26.25
C TYR A 306 -14.50 -6.48 25.01
N THR A 307 -15.00 -6.19 23.80
CA THR A 307 -14.30 -6.53 22.56
C THR A 307 -13.18 -5.53 22.24
N ASN A 308 -12.08 -6.02 21.69
CA ASN A 308 -10.94 -5.20 21.29
C ASN A 308 -10.88 -5.00 19.76
N PHE A 309 -11.17 -3.80 19.28
CA PHE A 309 -11.03 -3.39 17.86
C PHE A 309 -9.78 -2.53 17.61
N THR A 310 -8.81 -2.49 18.52
CA THR A 310 -7.65 -1.59 18.38
C THR A 310 -6.96 -1.77 17.03
N ARG A 311 -6.75 -0.69 16.27
CA ARG A 311 -6.13 -0.72 14.91
C ARG A 311 -6.88 -1.51 13.84
N ALA A 312 -8.15 -1.87 14.06
CA ALA A 312 -8.94 -2.52 13.03
C ALA A 312 -9.23 -1.58 11.84
N GLN A 313 -9.34 -2.17 10.65
CA GLN A 313 -9.75 -1.51 9.42
C GLN A 313 -11.24 -1.73 9.19
N LEU A 314 -12.01 -0.64 9.14
CA LEU A 314 -13.46 -0.65 9.03
C LEU A 314 -13.90 0.23 7.86
N HIS A 315 -14.03 -0.37 6.67
CA HIS A 315 -14.61 0.30 5.51
C HIS A 315 -16.06 -0.13 5.29
N LEU A 316 -17.01 0.81 5.18
CA LEU A 316 -18.43 0.50 4.88
C LEU A 316 -19.04 -0.56 5.84
N VAL A 317 -18.92 -0.36 7.15
CA VAL A 317 -19.37 -1.32 8.18
C VAL A 317 -20.66 -0.88 8.85
N SER A 318 -21.61 -1.79 8.99
CA SER A 318 -22.83 -1.56 9.77
C SER A 318 -22.76 -2.20 11.16
N PHE A 319 -22.99 -1.39 12.19
CA PHE A 319 -23.16 -1.78 13.58
C PHE A 319 -24.56 -1.39 14.09
N ARG A 320 -25.57 -1.35 13.21
CA ARG A 320 -26.92 -0.94 13.61
C ARG A 320 -27.48 -1.81 14.72
N ASN A 321 -28.06 -1.22 15.75
CA ASN A 321 -28.60 -1.93 16.91
C ASN A 321 -27.59 -2.86 17.62
N ALA A 322 -26.29 -2.67 17.41
CA ALA A 322 -25.26 -3.47 18.08
C ALA A 322 -25.02 -2.96 19.52
N PHE A 323 -24.55 -3.86 20.37
CA PHE A 323 -24.27 -3.59 21.78
C PHE A 323 -22.77 -3.57 22.04
N PHE A 324 -22.29 -2.49 22.65
CA PHE A 324 -20.91 -2.31 23.07
C PHE A 324 -20.89 -1.87 24.52
N ASN A 325 -20.53 -2.75 25.44
CA ASN A 325 -20.20 -2.39 26.82
C ASN A 325 -18.71 -2.65 27.10
N GLN A 326 -17.97 -1.63 27.53
CA GLN A 326 -16.51 -1.72 27.78
C GLN A 326 -15.69 -2.16 26.55
N ALA A 327 -16.18 -1.92 25.33
CA ALA A 327 -15.44 -2.21 24.11
C ALA A 327 -14.32 -1.16 23.88
N ARG A 328 -13.27 -1.58 23.16
CA ARG A 328 -12.11 -0.73 22.81
C ARG A 328 -12.05 -0.53 21.30
N LEU A 329 -12.43 0.66 20.84
CA LEU A 329 -12.43 1.11 19.45
C LEU A 329 -11.38 2.23 19.27
N VAL A 330 -10.11 1.86 19.40
CA VAL A 330 -8.97 2.79 19.47
C VAL A 330 -8.08 2.68 18.23
N GLU A 331 -7.58 3.79 17.69
CA GLU A 331 -6.71 3.81 16.49
C GLU A 331 -7.37 3.12 15.28
N LEU A 332 -8.69 3.23 15.15
CA LEU A 332 -9.43 2.65 14.03
C LEU A 332 -9.08 3.35 12.73
N GLN A 333 -8.84 2.57 11.69
CA GLN A 333 -8.77 3.04 10.30
C GLN A 333 -10.16 2.88 9.71
N ALA A 334 -10.99 3.93 9.83
CA ALA A 334 -12.40 3.87 9.47
C ALA A 334 -12.83 5.02 8.56
N ASP A 335 -13.75 4.74 7.63
CA ASP A 335 -14.36 5.77 6.79
C ASP A 335 -15.88 5.83 6.92
N THR A 336 -16.63 4.81 6.53
CA THR A 336 -18.08 4.79 6.52
C THR A 336 -18.58 3.77 7.54
N LEU A 337 -19.05 4.25 8.70
CA LEU A 337 -19.64 3.40 9.74
C LEU A 337 -21.06 3.82 10.06
N ASP A 338 -21.90 2.82 10.34
CA ASP A 338 -23.29 3.03 10.74
C ASP A 338 -23.59 2.43 12.11
N PHE A 339 -23.75 3.28 13.11
CA PHE A 339 -24.11 2.94 14.49
C PHE A 339 -25.60 3.20 14.80
N GLY A 340 -26.47 3.27 13.79
CA GLY A 340 -27.89 3.58 14.01
C GLY A 340 -28.57 2.64 15.02
N GLY A 341 -29.14 3.17 16.10
CA GLY A 341 -29.76 2.38 17.17
C GLY A 341 -28.78 1.63 18.08
N ALA A 342 -27.47 1.75 17.86
CA ALA A 342 -26.47 1.04 18.66
C ALA A 342 -26.42 1.56 20.10
N THR A 343 -25.92 0.73 21.01
CA THR A 343 -25.69 1.08 22.42
C THR A 343 -24.20 1.02 22.71
N LEU A 344 -23.59 2.17 23.03
CA LEU A 344 -22.17 2.28 23.36
C LEU A 344 -22.02 2.78 24.81
N LEU A 345 -21.77 1.85 25.72
CA LEU A 345 -21.57 2.07 27.15
C LEU A 345 -20.12 1.77 27.52
N ASN A 346 -19.51 2.65 28.30
CA ASN A 346 -18.11 2.62 28.73
C ASN A 346 -17.14 2.30 27.58
N THR A 347 -17.50 2.69 26.37
CA THR A 347 -16.77 2.33 25.15
C THR A 347 -15.69 3.36 24.90
N ASN A 348 -14.47 2.89 24.68
CA ASN A 348 -13.33 3.74 24.38
C ASN A 348 -13.24 3.98 22.87
N LEU A 349 -13.38 5.24 22.45
CA LEU A 349 -13.33 5.71 21.06
C LEU A 349 -12.10 6.62 20.81
N SER A 350 -11.10 6.59 21.70
CA SER A 350 -9.94 7.47 21.60
C SER A 350 -9.17 7.21 20.30
N LEU A 351 -8.75 8.27 19.61
CA LEU A 351 -7.89 8.19 18.42
C LEU A 351 -8.53 7.47 17.22
N LEU A 352 -9.82 7.67 16.95
CA LEU A 352 -10.38 7.35 15.63
C LEU A 352 -9.57 8.10 14.57
N GLU A 353 -8.69 7.39 13.85
CA GLU A 353 -7.82 7.98 12.84
C GLU A 353 -8.66 8.27 11.60
N LYS A 354 -8.64 9.53 11.19
CA LYS A 354 -9.14 9.90 9.88
C LYS A 354 -8.17 9.36 8.84
N ASP A 355 -8.62 8.43 8.01
CA ASP A 355 -7.87 8.08 6.81
C ASP A 355 -7.72 9.33 5.94
N ALA A 356 -6.48 9.71 5.64
CA ALA A 356 -6.13 11.06 5.17
C ALA A 356 -6.61 11.36 3.73
N GLY A 357 -7.30 10.41 3.06
CA GLY A 357 -7.75 10.53 1.68
C GLY A 357 -9.25 10.28 1.42
N THR A 358 -10.02 9.80 2.39
CA THR A 358 -11.43 9.41 2.21
C THR A 358 -12.39 10.33 2.97
N THR A 359 -13.57 10.54 2.40
CA THR A 359 -14.64 11.28 3.09
C THR A 359 -15.24 10.32 4.12
N THR A 360 -14.71 10.34 5.34
CA THR A 360 -15.25 9.60 6.47
C THR A 360 -16.68 10.07 6.76
N VAL A 361 -17.66 9.17 6.68
CA VAL A 361 -19.08 9.41 6.97
C VAL A 361 -19.50 8.49 8.11
N PHE A 362 -19.79 9.06 9.27
CA PHE A 362 -20.35 8.29 10.37
C PHE A 362 -21.84 8.57 10.51
N HIS A 363 -22.64 7.51 10.58
CA HIS A 363 -24.09 7.57 10.76
C HIS A 363 -24.46 7.08 12.16
N TRP A 364 -25.16 7.89 12.94
CA TRP A 364 -25.44 7.63 14.37
C TRP A 364 -26.88 7.97 14.82
N PRO A 365 -27.95 7.72 14.04
CA PRO A 365 -29.31 8.00 14.52
C PRO A 365 -29.64 7.11 15.72
N ASP A 366 -30.37 7.65 16.69
CA ASP A 366 -30.90 6.89 17.82
C ASP A 366 -29.84 6.08 18.61
N ILE A 367 -28.59 6.56 18.62
CA ILE A 367 -27.52 5.95 19.40
C ILE A 367 -27.70 6.20 20.90
N HIS A 368 -27.49 5.16 21.70
CA HIS A 368 -27.52 5.22 23.15
C HIS A 368 -26.09 5.29 23.70
N LEU A 369 -25.79 6.32 24.50
CA LEU A 369 -24.45 6.62 25.02
C LEU A 369 -24.48 6.84 26.53
N ASP A 370 -23.40 6.49 27.24
CA ASP A 370 -23.14 7.02 28.58
C ASP A 370 -22.40 8.37 28.54
N THR A 371 -22.21 8.96 29.72
CA THR A 371 -21.62 10.31 29.85
C THR A 371 -20.15 10.36 29.42
N ALA A 372 -19.37 9.33 29.74
CA ALA A 372 -17.95 9.26 29.40
C ALA A 372 -17.76 9.04 27.89
N THR A 373 -18.50 8.12 27.27
CA THR A 373 -18.44 7.88 25.82
C THR A 373 -18.97 9.09 25.04
N TYR A 374 -20.04 9.74 25.50
CA TYR A 374 -20.52 11.00 24.91
C TYR A 374 -19.44 12.11 24.90
N ARG A 375 -18.69 12.26 26.00
CA ARG A 375 -17.60 13.26 26.07
C ARG A 375 -16.48 12.96 25.08
N GLN A 376 -16.14 11.70 24.87
CA GLN A 376 -15.13 11.30 23.88
C GLN A 376 -15.59 11.63 22.45
N ILE A 377 -16.84 11.30 22.11
CA ILE A 377 -17.41 11.61 20.77
C ILE A 377 -17.40 13.12 20.51
N ARG A 378 -17.69 13.95 21.52
CA ARG A 378 -17.65 15.42 21.39
C ARG A 378 -16.26 15.98 21.07
N GLN A 379 -15.20 15.25 21.43
CA GLN A 379 -13.82 15.64 21.14
C GLN A 379 -13.37 15.21 19.73
N LEU A 380 -14.16 14.38 19.04
CA LEU A 380 -13.91 14.03 17.65
C LEU A 380 -14.12 15.26 16.74
N PRO A 381 -13.39 15.34 15.61
CA PRO A 381 -13.51 16.47 14.68
C PRO A 381 -14.96 16.65 14.20
N LEU A 382 -15.38 17.91 14.05
CA LEU A 382 -16.77 18.38 13.84
C LEU A 382 -17.63 17.62 12.81
N ARG A 383 -17.03 16.96 11.80
CA ARG A 383 -17.76 16.16 10.79
C ARG A 383 -18.19 14.77 11.27
N ALA A 384 -17.67 14.32 12.41
CA ALA A 384 -18.01 13.04 13.04
C ALA A 384 -19.12 13.17 14.11
N LEU A 385 -19.58 14.39 14.39
CA LEU A 385 -20.59 14.65 15.41
C LEU A 385 -21.98 14.25 14.91
N PRO A 386 -22.75 13.45 15.67
CA PRO A 386 -24.15 13.20 15.36
C PRO A 386 -24.95 14.50 15.39
N VAL A 387 -26.02 14.57 14.61
CA VAL A 387 -27.11 15.52 14.90
C VAL A 387 -27.78 15.03 16.19
N LEU A 388 -27.30 15.53 17.34
CA LEU A 388 -27.61 15.04 18.69
C LEU A 388 -28.99 15.47 19.24
N ASP A 389 -29.93 15.90 18.39
CA ASP A 389 -31.21 16.49 18.82
C ASP A 389 -32.06 15.52 19.67
N THR A 390 -31.90 14.19 19.52
CA THR A 390 -32.60 13.17 20.31
C THR A 390 -31.81 12.69 21.54
N ALA A 391 -30.48 12.60 21.48
CA ALA A 391 -29.66 12.15 22.61
C ALA A 391 -29.75 13.09 23.83
N GLN A 392 -29.96 14.40 23.60
CA GLN A 392 -30.22 15.36 24.68
C GLN A 392 -31.55 15.10 25.41
N ARG A 393 -32.58 14.59 24.71
CA ARG A 393 -33.88 14.28 25.35
C ARG A 393 -33.77 13.06 26.26
N GLU A 394 -33.08 12.00 25.85
CA GLU A 394 -32.88 10.83 26.72
C GLU A 394 -31.93 11.12 27.90
N PHE A 395 -30.88 11.92 27.70
CA PHE A 395 -30.01 12.35 28.81
C PHE A 395 -30.75 13.20 29.85
N ARG A 396 -31.74 13.99 29.39
CA ARG A 396 -32.62 14.76 30.26
C ARG A 396 -33.64 13.87 30.97
N ILE A 397 -34.14 12.81 30.32
CA ILE A 397 -35.09 11.84 30.92
C ILE A 397 -34.38 10.91 31.93
N LYS A 398 -33.15 10.46 31.66
CA LYS A 398 -32.38 9.57 32.57
C LYS A 398 -31.78 10.27 33.79
N ARG A 399 -31.70 11.62 33.80
CA ARG A 399 -31.34 12.35 35.04
C ARG A 399 -32.46 12.30 36.09
N ASP A 400 -33.70 12.06 35.68
CA ASP A 400 -34.88 12.13 36.56
C ASP A 400 -35.55 10.77 36.84
N THR A 401 -34.94 9.64 36.44
CA THR A 401 -35.48 8.30 36.74
C THR A 401 -34.39 7.32 37.15
N PHE A 402 -33.94 7.44 38.41
CA PHE A 402 -33.38 6.30 39.13
C PHE A 402 -34.54 5.42 39.62
N TYR A 403 -34.76 4.28 38.95
CA TYR A 403 -35.43 3.16 39.59
C TYR A 403 -34.43 2.49 40.54
N VAL A 404 -34.41 2.93 41.80
CA VAL A 404 -33.91 2.10 42.89
C VAL A 404 -35.08 1.23 43.35
N GLY A 405 -34.93 -0.08 43.16
CA GLY A 405 -35.83 -1.05 43.75
C GLY A 405 -35.80 -0.95 45.27
N ASP A 406 -37.00 -0.92 45.84
CA ASP A 406 -37.36 -1.25 47.22
C ASP A 406 -36.69 -0.41 48.33
N THR A 407 -37.35 0.67 48.73
CA THR A 407 -37.60 1.01 50.14
C THR A 407 -38.64 2.13 50.23
N SER A 408 -39.63 1.90 51.08
CA SER A 408 -40.74 2.79 51.41
C SER A 408 -40.27 4.12 52.02
N GLN A 409 -40.37 5.22 51.27
CA GLN A 409 -41.00 6.52 51.63
C GLN A 409 -40.65 7.61 50.57
N PRO A 410 -41.60 8.48 50.17
CA PRO A 410 -41.33 9.53 49.19
C PRO A 410 -40.67 10.75 49.86
N ILE A 411 -39.49 11.14 49.37
CA ILE A 411 -38.88 12.45 49.63
C ILE A 411 -39.35 13.39 48.52
N VAL A 412 -40.14 14.40 48.89
CA VAL A 412 -40.52 15.53 48.03
C VAL A 412 -39.30 16.45 47.93
N VAL A 413 -38.83 16.73 46.71
CA VAL A 413 -37.89 17.83 46.45
C VAL A 413 -38.60 18.83 45.54
N GLU A 414 -38.78 20.03 46.08
CA GLU A 414 -39.51 21.15 45.48
C GLU A 414 -38.85 21.69 44.21
N ASP A 415 -39.72 22.10 43.28
CA ASP A 415 -39.41 22.84 42.05
C ASP A 415 -38.62 24.13 42.32
N SER A 416 -37.55 24.35 41.57
CA SER A 416 -37.05 25.69 41.29
C SER A 416 -36.81 25.85 39.80
N VAL A 417 -37.87 26.32 39.15
CA VAL A 417 -37.89 26.89 37.80
C VAL A 417 -37.17 28.23 37.83
N GLU A 418 -36.05 28.38 37.12
CA GLU A 418 -35.53 29.70 36.78
C GLU A 418 -35.53 29.89 35.26
N LEU A 419 -36.38 30.84 34.85
CA LEU A 419 -36.70 31.20 33.48
C LEU A 419 -35.51 31.82 32.73
N PHE A 420 -35.36 31.39 31.47
CA PHE A 420 -34.81 32.20 30.39
C PHE A 420 -35.49 33.58 30.32
N ARG A 421 -34.71 34.67 30.40
CA ARG A 421 -35.09 35.98 29.83
C ARG A 421 -34.28 36.24 28.56
N THR A 422 -34.98 36.26 27.44
CA THR A 422 -34.53 36.78 26.14
C THR A 422 -34.67 38.30 26.06
N ARG A 423 -33.63 38.94 25.48
CA ARG A 423 -33.59 40.19 24.68
C ARG A 423 -34.58 41.33 24.97
N GLN A 424 -34.03 42.51 25.25
CA GLN A 424 -34.00 43.58 24.25
C GLN A 424 -32.56 43.79 23.78
#